data_AF-A0A1W1ZU42-F1
#
_entry.id   AF-A0A1W1ZU42-F1
#
_cell.length_a   1.000
_cell.length_b   1.000
_cell.length_c   1.000
_cell.angle_alpha   90.00
_cell.angle_beta   90.00
_cell.angle_gamma   90.00
#
_symmetry.space_group_name_H-M   'P 1'
#
loop_
_entity.id
_entity.type
_entity.pdbx_description
1 polymer ?
#
loop_
_entity_poly.entity_id
_entity_poly.type
_entity_poly.pdbx_seq_one_letter_code
_entity_poly.pdbx_strand_id
1 'polypeptide(L)'
;MSGEETIEYDVFGRACPSRPTLDHITNRWGLLALGALADGPMRFNALARRVEGVSQKMLAQALQALERDGFVRRDVQTTNRLHVEYSLTDLGREMADKVLELIGLLQDRMPQVLAAQESFNARD
;
A
#
# COMPACT_ATOMS: atom_id res chain seq x y z
N MET A 1 23.31 23.46 -22.55
CA MET A 1 21.89 23.25 -22.21
C MET A 1 21.57 21.81 -22.57
N SER A 2 21.82 20.91 -21.63
CA SER A 2 21.53 19.49 -21.78
C SER A 2 20.03 19.32 -21.63
N GLY A 3 19.35 18.81 -22.65
CA GLY A 3 17.94 18.49 -22.57
C GLY A 3 17.74 17.42 -21.50
N GLU A 4 16.92 17.71 -20.49
CA GLU A 4 16.41 16.70 -19.58
C GLU A 4 15.50 15.78 -20.40
N GLU A 5 16.04 14.64 -20.81
CA GLU A 5 15.26 13.56 -21.38
C GLU A 5 14.40 13.00 -20.23
N THR A 6 13.16 13.46 -20.14
CA THR A 6 12.18 12.96 -19.17
C THR A 6 11.96 11.48 -19.44
N ILE A 7 12.48 10.63 -18.56
CA ILE A 7 12.25 9.18 -18.59
C ILE A 7 10.75 8.96 -18.42
N GLU A 8 10.07 8.54 -19.49
CA GLU A 8 8.65 8.21 -19.45
C GLU A 8 8.47 6.85 -18.73
N TYR A 9 7.84 6.88 -17.56
CA TYR A 9 7.54 5.67 -16.80
C TYR A 9 6.24 5.01 -17.29
N ASP A 10 6.31 4.15 -18.30
CA ASP A 10 5.16 3.33 -18.73
C ASP A 10 5.08 2.00 -17.95
N VAL A 11 4.16 1.89 -16.99
CA VAL A 11 3.98 0.67 -16.19
C VAL A 11 3.56 -0.55 -17.02
N PHE A 12 2.99 -0.35 -18.22
CA PHE A 12 2.66 -1.44 -19.13
C PHE A 12 3.88 -1.96 -19.90
N GLY A 13 5.01 -1.24 -19.91
CA GLY A 13 6.28 -1.70 -20.45
C GLY A 13 6.96 -2.75 -19.57
N ARG A 14 7.32 -3.92 -20.14
CA ARG A 14 7.90 -5.06 -19.39
C ARG A 14 9.12 -4.70 -18.54
N ALA A 15 9.98 -3.82 -19.05
CA ALA A 15 11.22 -3.42 -18.40
C ALA A 15 11.09 -2.10 -17.60
N CYS A 16 9.88 -1.56 -17.45
CA CYS A 16 9.70 -0.28 -16.80
C CYS A 16 10.00 -0.40 -15.29
N PRO A 17 10.85 0.48 -14.73
CA PRO A 17 11.22 0.44 -13.33
C PRO A 17 10.08 0.77 -12.36
N SER A 18 8.93 1.26 -12.85
CA SER A 18 7.75 1.50 -12.01
C SER A 18 6.99 0.22 -11.62
N ARG A 19 7.18 -0.89 -12.35
CA ARG A 19 6.45 -2.14 -12.10
C ARG A 19 6.69 -2.76 -10.73
N PRO A 20 7.93 -2.88 -10.22
CA PRO A 20 8.15 -3.37 -8.86
C PRO A 20 7.48 -2.49 -7.80
N THR A 21 7.56 -1.18 -7.95
CA THR A 21 6.88 -0.22 -7.06
C THR A 21 5.35 -0.39 -7.13
N LEU A 22 4.78 -0.60 -8.32
CA LEU A 22 3.35 -0.93 -8.46
C LEU A 22 2.99 -2.21 -7.69
N ASP A 23 3.80 -3.27 -7.79
CA ASP A 23 3.58 -4.52 -7.05
C ASP A 23 3.65 -4.30 -5.52
N HIS A 24 4.61 -3.48 -5.05
CA HIS A 24 4.72 -3.15 -3.62
C HIS A 24 3.47 -2.45 -3.07
N ILE A 25 2.83 -1.56 -3.84
CA ILE A 25 1.63 -0.83 -3.40
C ILE A 25 0.32 -1.60 -3.64
N THR A 26 0.27 -2.47 -4.66
CA THR A 26 -0.97 -3.20 -5.05
C THR A 26 -1.07 -4.61 -4.50
N ASN A 27 0.03 -5.19 -4.00
CA ASN A 27 -0.09 -6.43 -3.25
C ASN A 27 -0.96 -6.22 -2.00
N ARG A 28 -1.59 -7.32 -1.55
CA ARG A 28 -2.55 -7.32 -0.43
C ARG A 28 -2.07 -6.54 0.80
N TRP A 29 -0.80 -6.66 1.18
CA TRP A 29 -0.31 -6.11 2.44
C TRP A 29 0.19 -4.69 2.31
N GLY A 30 0.83 -4.33 1.20
CA GLY A 30 1.23 -2.96 0.92
C GLY A 30 0.02 -2.04 0.82
N LEU A 31 -1.02 -2.48 0.09
CA LEU A 31 -2.28 -1.76 -0.06
C LEU A 31 -2.97 -1.51 1.30
N LEU A 32 -3.09 -2.56 2.14
CA LEU A 32 -3.70 -2.44 3.46
C LEU A 32 -2.85 -1.63 4.45
N ALA A 33 -1.52 -1.73 4.37
CA ALA A 33 -0.62 -0.95 5.22
C ALA A 33 -0.67 0.55 4.89
N LEU A 34 -0.67 0.92 3.60
CA LEU A 34 -0.85 2.31 3.16
C LEU A 34 -2.19 2.87 3.64
N GLY A 35 -3.29 2.13 3.39
CA GLY A 35 -4.62 2.55 3.83
C GLY A 35 -4.74 2.69 5.35
N ALA A 36 -4.08 1.83 6.12
CA ALA A 36 -4.06 1.95 7.58
C ALA A 36 -3.24 3.14 8.08
N LEU A 37 -2.08 3.42 7.47
CA LEU A 37 -1.22 4.55 7.87
C LEU A 37 -1.79 5.92 7.46
N ALA A 38 -2.82 5.96 6.61
CA ALA A 38 -3.57 7.19 6.33
C ALA A 38 -4.26 7.76 7.59
N ASP A 39 -4.65 6.90 8.54
CA ASP A 39 -5.24 7.30 9.83
C ASP A 39 -4.21 8.01 10.75
N GLY A 40 -2.91 7.90 10.44
CA GLY A 40 -1.82 8.53 11.19
C GLY A 40 -0.66 7.58 11.53
N PRO A 41 0.37 8.08 12.24
CA PRO A 41 1.51 7.26 12.64
C PRO A 41 1.11 6.06 13.52
N MET A 42 1.68 4.89 13.25
CA MET A 42 1.39 3.67 13.99
C MET A 42 2.64 2.88 14.37
N ARG A 43 2.61 2.28 15.56
CA ARG A 43 3.57 1.23 15.95
C ARG A 43 3.31 -0.05 15.18
N PHE A 44 4.34 -0.87 14.99
CA PHE A 44 4.23 -2.16 14.27
C PHE A 44 3.04 -3.01 14.75
N ASN A 45 2.90 -3.21 16.06
CA ASN A 45 1.83 -4.05 16.62
C ASN A 45 0.44 -3.41 16.48
N ALA A 46 0.33 -2.09 16.42
CA ALA A 46 -0.93 -1.43 16.14
C ALA A 46 -1.33 -1.66 14.68
N LEU A 47 -0.37 -1.52 13.76
CA LEU A 47 -0.57 -1.77 12.35
C LEU A 47 -0.92 -3.25 12.07
N ALA A 48 -0.25 -4.20 12.72
CA ALA A 48 -0.56 -5.62 12.60
C ALA A 48 -1.97 -5.99 13.10
N ARG A 49 -2.51 -5.26 14.09
CA ARG A 49 -3.91 -5.44 14.52
C ARG A 49 -4.88 -4.80 13.55
N ARG A 50 -4.52 -3.66 12.96
CA ARG A 50 -5.34 -2.94 11.98
C ARG A 50 -5.46 -3.67 10.65
N VAL A 51 -4.39 -4.37 10.25
CA VAL A 51 -4.31 -5.22 9.05
C VAL A 51 -4.55 -6.67 9.46
N GLU A 52 -5.80 -7.01 9.77
CA GLU A 52 -6.15 -8.34 10.28
C GLU A 52 -5.76 -9.46 9.29
N GLY A 53 -5.19 -10.55 9.83
CA GLY A 53 -4.77 -11.73 9.06
C GLY A 53 -3.36 -11.64 8.44
N VAL A 54 -2.64 -10.52 8.59
CA VAL A 54 -1.23 -10.44 8.17
C VAL A 54 -0.32 -11.13 9.18
N SER A 55 0.67 -11.89 8.70
CA SER A 55 1.75 -12.37 9.57
C SER A 55 2.75 -11.25 9.87
N GLN A 56 3.43 -11.32 11.02
CA GLN A 56 4.49 -10.38 11.39
C GLN A 56 5.55 -10.27 10.28
N LYS A 57 5.95 -11.41 9.70
CA LYS A 57 6.93 -11.45 8.60
C LYS A 57 6.43 -10.69 7.37
N MET A 58 5.19 -10.93 6.95
CA MET A 58 4.64 -10.31 5.74
C MET A 58 4.43 -8.80 5.92
N LEU A 59 3.99 -8.36 7.10
CA LEU A 59 3.86 -6.93 7.38
C LEU A 59 5.23 -6.24 7.39
N ALA A 60 6.24 -6.86 7.99
CA ALA A 60 7.60 -6.33 7.98
C ALA A 60 8.15 -6.21 6.54
N GLN A 61 7.91 -7.21 5.68
CA GLN A 61 8.30 -7.17 4.27
C GLN A 61 7.59 -6.05 3.50
N ALA A 62 6.29 -5.88 3.71
CA ALA A 62 5.52 -4.81 3.08
C ALA A 62 6.03 -3.42 3.52
N LEU A 63 6.22 -3.21 4.82
CA LEU A 63 6.75 -1.95 5.36
C LEU A 63 8.15 -1.65 4.84
N GLN A 64 9.03 -2.65 4.76
CA GLN A 64 10.38 -2.47 4.23
C GLN A 64 10.37 -2.07 2.75
N ALA A 65 9.47 -2.64 1.94
CA ALA A 65 9.32 -2.27 0.54
C ALA A 65 8.78 -0.84 0.40
N LEU A 66 7.74 -0.50 1.15
CA LEU A 66 7.16 0.86 1.16
C LEU A 66 8.13 1.92 1.70
N GLU A 67 8.98 1.56 2.66
CA GLU A 67 10.05 2.43 3.18
C GLU A 67 11.14 2.64 2.12
N ARG A 68 11.56 1.56 1.45
CA ARG A 68 12.54 1.64 0.36
C ARG A 68 12.05 2.49 -0.82
N ASP A 69 10.76 2.40 -1.14
CA ASP A 69 10.15 3.18 -2.22
C ASP A 69 9.82 4.63 -1.81
N GLY A 70 9.99 4.97 -0.53
CA GLY A 70 9.80 6.32 -0.01
C GLY A 70 8.35 6.69 0.32
N PHE A 71 7.42 5.74 0.36
CA PHE A 71 6.04 5.97 0.78
C PHE A 71 5.87 6.00 2.30
N VAL A 72 6.69 5.22 3.02
CA VAL A 72 6.64 5.09 4.47
C VAL A 72 7.95 5.56 5.07
N ARG A 73 7.88 6.27 6.20
CA ARG A 73 9.03 6.59 7.04
C ARG A 73 8.94 5.82 8.34
N ARG A 74 10.08 5.26 8.76
CA ARG A 74 10.24 4.55 10.03
C ARG A 74 11.06 5.40 11.00
N ASP A 75 10.42 5.90 12.04
CA ASP A 75 11.04 6.80 13.03
C ASP A 75 11.21 6.11 14.39
N VAL A 76 12.38 6.30 15.02
CA VAL A 76 12.64 5.86 16.39
C VAL A 76 12.23 6.98 17.35
N GLN A 77 11.15 6.76 18.09
CA GLN A 77 10.63 7.72 19.06
C GLN A 77 11.33 7.59 20.41
N THR A 78 11.77 8.71 20.97
CA THR A 78 12.54 8.77 22.23
C THR A 78 11.82 9.54 23.35
N THR A 79 10.76 10.28 23.05
CA THR A 79 10.14 11.27 23.97
C THR A 79 9.45 10.66 25.19
N ASN A 80 8.73 9.53 25.03
CA ASN A 80 7.94 8.94 26.15
C ASN A 80 8.44 7.54 26.55
N ARG A 81 8.71 6.69 25.55
CA ARG A 81 9.37 5.37 25.68
C ARG A 81 10.04 5.07 24.36
N LEU A 82 11.18 4.37 24.39
CA LEU A 82 11.85 3.96 23.16
C LEU A 82 10.96 3.00 22.36
N HIS A 83 10.50 3.43 21.19
CA HIS A 83 9.74 2.59 20.28
C HIS A 83 9.90 3.05 18.83
N VAL A 84 9.36 2.26 17.90
CA VAL A 84 9.38 2.54 16.46
C VAL A 84 7.97 2.86 16.01
N GLU A 85 7.84 3.91 15.21
CA GLU A 85 6.61 4.27 14.52
C GLU A 85 6.82 4.29 13.01
N TYR A 86 5.76 4.00 12.29
CA TYR A 86 5.67 4.10 10.84
C TYR A 86 4.67 5.21 10.51
N SER A 87 5.01 6.06 9.56
CA SER A 87 4.14 7.14 9.08
C SER A 87 4.26 7.28 7.58
N LEU A 88 3.23 7.80 6.91
CA LEU A 88 3.32 8.15 5.50
C LEU A 88 4.23 9.37 5.32
N THR A 89 5.06 9.33 4.26
CA THR A 89 5.67 10.53 3.68
C THR A 89 4.63 11.32 2.88
N ASP A 90 4.99 12.48 2.35
CA ASP A 90 4.07 13.26 1.49
C ASP A 90 3.67 12.46 0.24
N LEU A 91 4.64 11.80 -0.41
CA LEU A 91 4.40 10.86 -1.50
C LEU A 91 3.50 9.68 -1.07
N GLY A 92 3.72 9.16 0.14
CA GLY A 92 2.90 8.10 0.72
C GLY A 92 1.45 8.52 0.94
N ARG A 93 1.21 9.76 1.33
CA ARG A 93 -0.15 10.31 1.54
C ARG A 93 -0.90 10.42 0.22
N GLU A 94 -0.28 11.01 -0.80
CA GLU A 94 -0.88 11.10 -2.13
C GLU A 94 -1.26 9.72 -2.68
N MET A 95 -0.38 8.73 -2.50
CA MET A 95 -0.66 7.36 -2.92
C MET A 95 -1.76 6.70 -2.07
N ALA A 96 -1.74 6.89 -0.75
CA ALA A 96 -2.75 6.34 0.15
C ALA A 96 -4.16 6.85 -0.18
N ASP A 97 -4.30 8.13 -0.57
CA ASP A 97 -5.60 8.68 -0.98
C ASP A 97 -6.17 7.92 -2.19
N LYS A 98 -5.33 7.62 -3.19
CA LYS A 98 -5.74 6.83 -4.37
C LYS A 98 -6.03 5.37 -4.05
N VAL A 99 -5.28 4.78 -3.13
CA VAL A 99 -5.56 3.45 -2.61
C VAL A 99 -6.90 3.42 -1.88
N LEU A 100 -7.22 4.43 -1.07
CA LEU A 100 -8.48 4.52 -0.33
C LEU A 100 -9.67 4.74 -1.26
N GLU A 101 -9.54 5.56 -2.30
CA GLU A 101 -10.55 5.69 -3.37
C GLU A 101 -10.85 4.34 -4.02
N LEU A 102 -9.81 3.56 -4.36
CA LEU A 102 -9.97 2.21 -4.94
C LEU A 102 -10.65 1.25 -3.97
N ILE A 103 -10.23 1.23 -2.69
CA ILE A 103 -10.83 0.39 -1.66
C ILE A 103 -12.32 0.72 -1.49
N GLY A 104 -12.66 2.00 -1.39
CA GLY A 104 -14.04 2.46 -1.26
C GLY A 104 -14.90 2.03 -2.45
N LEU A 105 -14.42 2.25 -3.67
CA LEU A 105 -15.10 1.81 -4.89
C LEU A 105 -15.32 0.30 -4.89
N LEU A 106 -14.32 -0.50 -4.52
CA LEU A 106 -14.45 -1.95 -4.47
C LEU A 106 -15.49 -2.38 -3.44
N GLN A 107 -15.46 -1.82 -2.24
CA GLN A 107 -16.42 -2.09 -1.17
C GLN A 107 -17.86 -1.79 -1.64
N ASP A 108 -18.07 -0.65 -2.29
CA ASP A 108 -19.36 -0.23 -2.85
C ASP A 108 -19.84 -1.13 -4.01
N ARG A 109 -18.95 -1.90 -4.62
CA ARG A 109 -19.24 -2.79 -5.76
C ARG A 109 -19.27 -4.27 -5.40
N MET A 110 -19.02 -4.63 -4.14
CA MET A 110 -19.06 -6.02 -3.70
C MET A 110 -20.38 -6.74 -4.00
N PRO A 111 -21.58 -6.13 -3.87
CA PRO A 111 -22.81 -6.80 -4.26
C PRO A 111 -22.84 -7.24 -5.73
N GLN A 112 -22.37 -6.39 -6.64
CA GLN A 112 -22.29 -6.70 -8.07
C GLN A 112 -21.23 -7.78 -8.35
N VAL A 113 -20.09 -7.73 -7.66
CA VAL A 113 -19.03 -8.74 -7.77
C VAL A 113 -19.54 -10.12 -7.34
N LEU A 114 -20.24 -10.20 -6.20
CA LEU A 114 -20.80 -11.46 -5.69
C LEU A 114 -21.84 -12.03 -6.65
N ALA A 115 -22.77 -11.20 -7.15
CA ALA A 115 -23.76 -11.64 -8.14
C ALA A 115 -23.11 -12.15 -9.45
N ALA A 116 -22.01 -11.52 -9.89
CA ALA A 116 -21.25 -11.98 -11.05
C ALA A 116 -20.56 -13.33 -10.80
N GLN A 117 -20.00 -13.55 -9.60
CA GLN A 117 -19.39 -14.82 -9.20
C GLN A 117 -20.41 -15.95 -9.15
N GLU A 118 -21.59 -15.71 -8.56
CA GLU A 118 -22.70 -16.67 -8.55
C GLU A 118 -23.13 -17.04 -9.97
N SER A 119 -23.27 -16.03 -10.84
CA SER A 119 -23.64 -16.22 -12.25
C SER A 119 -22.59 -17.00 -13.04
N PHE A 120 -21.31 -16.87 -12.70
CA PHE A 120 -20.22 -17.63 -13.31
C PHE A 120 -20.25 -19.08 -12.83
N ASN A 121 -20.32 -19.31 -11.52
CA ASN A 121 -20.35 -20.64 -10.92
C ASN A 121 -21.59 -21.46 -11.32
N ALA A 122 -22.69 -20.81 -11.71
CA ALA A 122 -23.90 -21.48 -12.19
C ALA A 122 -23.84 -21.88 -13.69
N ARG A 123 -22.83 -21.42 -14.44
CA ARG A 123 -22.61 -21.79 -15.85
C ARG A 123 -21.72 -23.02 -16.00
N ASP A 124 -20.94 -23.34 -14.96
CA ASP A 124 -20.05 -24.50 -14.86
C ASP A 124 -20.76 -25.68 -14.17
#